data_AF-A0A929VK68-F1
#
_entry.id   AF-A0A929VK68-F1
#
_cell.length_a   1.000
_cell.length_b   1.000
_cell.length_c   1.000
_cell.angle_alpha   90.00
_cell.angle_beta   90.00
_cell.angle_gamma   90.00
#
_symmetry.space_group_name_H-M   'P 1'
#
loop_
_entity.id
_entity.type
_entity.pdbx_description
1 polymer ?
#
loop_
_entity_poly.entity_id
_entity_poly.type
_entity_poly.pdbx_seq_one_letter_code
_entity_poly.pdbx_strand_id
1 'polypeptide(L)'
;GYDVGAEADLFIVLDTNLTKELIQEGYAREFISKIQQTRKNNGYEMMDKIQISYTSDDEVKEAIEVFDEFIKDETLATKITFEENKDAKEEVLNGHDSKIFVKKA
;
A
#
# COMPACT_ATOMS: atom_id res chain seq x y z
N GLY A 1 1.30 37.97 25.48
CA GLY A 1 1.23 38.41 24.08
C GLY A 1 1.06 37.17 23.25
N TYR A 2 0.03 37.13 22.41
CA TYR A 2 -0.27 35.99 21.54
C TYR A 2 -0.06 36.44 20.09
N ASP A 3 0.61 35.60 19.32
CA ASP A 3 0.67 35.72 17.87
C ASP A 3 -0.45 34.86 17.28
N VAL A 4 -1.20 35.42 16.33
CA VAL A 4 -2.40 34.83 15.74
C VAL A 4 -2.18 34.77 14.23
N GLY A 5 -2.10 33.55 13.70
CA GLY A 5 -2.34 33.26 12.29
C GLY A 5 -3.73 32.65 12.15
N ALA A 6 -4.64 33.35 11.47
CA ALA A 6 -5.99 32.87 11.20
C ALA A 6 -6.14 32.59 9.69
N GLU A 7 -6.24 31.31 9.31
CA GLU A 7 -7.11 30.89 8.22
C GLU A 7 -8.36 30.29 8.89
N ALA A 8 -9.34 31.14 9.14
CA ALA A 8 -10.60 30.77 9.77
C ALA A 8 -11.53 30.13 8.73
N ASP A 9 -12.17 29.02 9.13
CA ASP A 9 -13.27 28.29 8.45
C ASP A 9 -12.95 26.95 7.74
N LEU A 10 -11.91 26.21 8.14
CA LEU A 10 -11.81 24.78 7.78
C LEU A 10 -12.18 23.88 8.96
N PHE A 11 -13.44 23.43 9.00
CA PHE A 11 -13.86 22.32 9.87
C PHE A 11 -13.74 21.01 9.10
N ILE A 12 -12.80 20.16 9.48
CA ILE A 12 -12.71 18.79 8.96
C ILE A 12 -13.60 17.91 9.83
N VAL A 13 -14.73 17.48 9.30
CA VAL A 13 -15.58 16.46 9.91
C VAL A 13 -15.21 15.12 9.29
N LEU A 14 -14.48 14.28 10.03
CA LEU A 14 -14.28 12.87 9.65
C LEU A 14 -15.47 12.06 10.18
N ASP A 15 -16.20 11.43 9.27
CA ASP A 15 -17.11 10.33 9.63
C ASP A 15 -16.25 9.14 10.07
N THR A 16 -16.44 8.67 11.31
CA THR A 16 -15.63 7.61 11.92
C THR A 16 -16.19 6.21 11.66
N ASN A 17 -17.29 6.09 10.91
CA ASN A 17 -17.84 4.79 10.53
C ASN A 17 -17.04 4.19 9.37
N LEU A 18 -15.88 3.63 9.70
CA LEU A 18 -15.12 2.80 8.76
C LEU A 18 -15.90 1.50 8.49
N THR A 19 -16.38 1.34 7.25
CA THR A 19 -16.86 0.04 6.78
C THR A 19 -15.67 -0.87 6.50
N LYS A 20 -15.89 -2.18 6.53
CA LYS A 20 -14.83 -3.16 6.19
C LYS A 20 -14.22 -2.91 4.81
N GLU A 21 -15.05 -2.53 3.84
CA GLU A 21 -14.61 -2.19 2.49
C GLU A 21 -13.65 -0.99 2.46
N LEU A 22 -13.94 0.08 3.22
CA LEU A 22 -13.06 1.24 3.30
C LEU A 22 -11.72 0.92 3.96
N ILE A 23 -11.71 0.03 4.96
CA ILE A 23 -10.48 -0.45 5.60
C ILE A 23 -9.64 -1.25 4.60
N GLN A 24 -10.27 -2.19 3.88
CA GLN A 24 -9.60 -3.01 2.86
C GLN A 24 -9.04 -2.15 1.72
N GLU A 25 -9.80 -1.15 1.26
CA GLU A 25 -9.31 -0.18 0.27
C GLU A 25 -8.10 0.60 0.81
N GLY A 26 -8.13 0.99 2.08
CA GLY A 26 -7.00 1.63 2.77
C GLY A 26 -5.74 0.78 2.73
N TYR A 27 -5.85 -0.52 3.06
CA TYR A 27 -4.72 -1.46 2.97
C TYR A 27 -4.21 -1.60 1.53
N ALA A 28 -5.10 -1.72 0.55
CA ALA A 28 -4.71 -1.84 -0.86
C ALA A 28 -3.96 -0.59 -1.36
N ARG A 29 -4.46 0.61 -1.04
CA ARG A 29 -3.82 1.88 -1.41
C ARG A 29 -2.44 2.05 -0.78
N GLU A 30 -2.30 1.68 0.48
CA GLU A 30 -1.00 1.74 1.14
C GLU A 30 -0.01 0.73 0.55
N PHE A 31 -0.48 -0.48 0.25
CA PHE A 31 0.33 -1.49 -0.42
C PHE A 31 0.87 -1.00 -1.77
N ILE A 32 0.00 -0.37 -2.58
CA ILE A 32 0.41 0.30 -3.83
C ILE A 32 1.49 1.36 -3.55
N SER A 33 1.28 2.21 -2.55
CA SER A 33 2.27 3.23 -2.15
C SER A 33 3.63 2.62 -1.81
N LYS A 34 3.66 1.52 -1.05
CA LYS A 34 4.91 0.80 -0.70
C LYS A 34 5.60 0.19 -1.92
N ILE A 35 4.83 -0.40 -2.84
CA ILE A 35 5.38 -0.94 -4.09
C ILE A 35 6.00 0.17 -4.92
N GLN A 36 5.31 1.29 -5.09
CA GLN A 36 5.82 2.43 -5.87
C GLN A 36 7.10 3.02 -5.25
N GLN A 37 7.19 3.06 -3.92
CA GLN A 37 8.43 3.43 -3.23
C GLN A 37 9.54 2.40 -3.47
N THR A 38 9.23 1.11 -3.40
CA THR A 38 10.20 0.02 -3.66
C THR A 38 10.71 0.06 -5.10
N ARG A 39 9.83 0.34 -6.08
CA ARG A 39 10.21 0.53 -7.50
C ARG A 39 11.22 1.66 -7.66
N LYS A 40 10.95 2.82 -7.04
CA LYS A 40 11.88 3.97 -7.06
C LYS A 40 13.21 3.62 -6.40
N ASN A 41 13.18 2.95 -5.26
CA ASN A 41 14.39 2.53 -4.53
C ASN A 41 15.23 1.51 -5.31
N ASN A 42 14.58 0.65 -6.10
CA ASN A 42 15.24 -0.32 -6.96
C ASN A 42 15.66 0.26 -8.33
N GLY A 43 15.36 1.54 -8.59
CA GLY A 43 15.69 2.22 -9.85
C GLY A 43 14.87 1.72 -11.06
N TYR A 44 13.65 1.22 -10.84
CA TYR A 44 12.79 0.72 -11.91
C TYR A 44 12.10 1.87 -12.64
N GLU A 45 11.87 1.68 -13.95
CA GLU A 45 11.17 2.67 -14.76
C GLU A 45 9.66 2.59 -14.53
N MET A 46 8.94 3.67 -14.84
CA MET A 46 7.49 3.75 -14.64
C MET A 46 6.72 2.71 -15.48
N MET A 47 7.24 2.33 -16.65
CA MET A 47 6.60 1.36 -17.55
C MET A 47 7.01 -0.10 -17.28
N ASP A 48 7.92 -0.33 -16.35
CA ASP A 48 8.42 -1.68 -16.09
C ASP A 48 7.32 -2.58 -15.50
N LYS A 49 7.18 -3.76 -16.07
CA LYS A 49 6.35 -4.81 -15.49
C LYS A 49 7.09 -5.46 -14.33
N ILE A 50 6.36 -5.73 -13.25
CA ILE A 50 6.95 -6.31 -12.03
C ILE A 50 6.22 -7.58 -11.59
N GLN A 51 6.87 -8.36 -10.74
CA GLN A 51 6.27 -9.41 -9.94
C GLN A 51 6.49 -9.06 -8.47
N ILE A 52 5.42 -9.20 -7.69
CA ILE A 52 5.40 -8.86 -6.28
C ILE A 52 5.22 -10.15 -5.49
N SER A 53 6.07 -10.38 -4.49
CA SER A 53 5.84 -11.39 -3.46
C SER A 53 5.71 -10.70 -2.12
N TYR A 54 4.69 -11.05 -1.35
CA TYR A 54 4.43 -10.45 -0.05
C TYR A 54 4.03 -11.49 1.00
N THR A 55 4.23 -11.12 2.27
CA THR A 55 3.66 -11.81 3.43
C THR A 55 3.09 -10.78 4.38
N SER A 56 1.95 -11.08 4.99
CA SER A 56 1.25 -10.20 5.93
C SER A 56 0.26 -11.01 6.76
N ASP A 57 -0.39 -10.36 7.72
CA ASP A 57 -1.54 -10.91 8.43
C ASP A 57 -2.74 -11.17 7.49
N ASP A 58 -3.69 -11.96 7.95
CA ASP A 58 -4.89 -12.36 7.20
C ASP A 58 -5.75 -11.18 6.75
N GLU A 59 -5.85 -10.12 7.56
CA GLU A 59 -6.65 -8.93 7.22
C GLU A 59 -6.09 -8.19 5.99
N VAL A 60 -4.77 -7.99 5.96
CA VAL A 60 -4.08 -7.35 4.83
C VAL A 60 -4.07 -8.28 3.61
N LYS A 61 -3.93 -9.59 3.84
CA LYS A 61 -3.99 -10.58 2.78
C LYS A 61 -5.35 -10.56 2.09
N GLU A 62 -6.45 -10.59 2.84
CA GLU A 62 -7.82 -10.54 2.31
C GLU A 62 -8.03 -9.25 1.52
N ALA A 63 -7.56 -8.10 2.05
CA ALA A 63 -7.64 -6.83 1.33
C ALA A 63 -6.89 -6.86 -0.01
N ILE A 64 -5.67 -7.40 -0.04
CA ILE A 64 -4.87 -7.51 -1.28
C ILE A 64 -5.53 -8.49 -2.26
N GLU A 65 -6.15 -9.57 -1.79
CA GLU A 65 -6.89 -10.50 -2.64
C GLU A 65 -8.16 -9.86 -3.23
N VAL A 66 -8.91 -9.10 -2.43
CA VAL A 66 -10.11 -8.36 -2.88
C VAL A 66 -9.76 -7.30 -3.92
N PHE A 67 -8.64 -6.60 -3.74
CA PHE A 67 -8.18 -5.53 -4.62
C PHE A 67 -7.04 -5.94 -5.58
N ASP A 68 -6.86 -7.24 -5.84
CA ASP A 68 -5.72 -7.78 -6.61
C ASP A 68 -5.62 -7.16 -8.02
N GLU A 69 -6.75 -7.05 -8.73
CA GLU A 69 -6.79 -6.46 -10.07
C GLU A 69 -6.44 -4.97 -10.03
N PHE A 70 -6.99 -4.23 -9.08
CA PHE A 70 -6.71 -2.81 -8.87
C PHE A 70 -5.23 -2.55 -8.56
N ILE A 71 -4.63 -3.36 -7.68
CA ILE A 71 -3.21 -3.25 -7.34
C ILE A 71 -2.34 -3.56 -8.56
N LYS A 72 -2.69 -4.57 -9.36
CA LYS A 72 -1.94 -4.93 -10.58
C LYS A 72 -1.96 -3.81 -11.60
N ASP A 73 -3.11 -3.18 -11.82
CA ASP A 73 -3.27 -2.09 -12.78
C ASP A 73 -2.47 -0.86 -12.34
N GLU A 74 -2.55 -0.46 -11.08
CA GLU A 74 -1.84 0.70 -10.54
C GLU A 74 -0.31 0.50 -10.45
N THR A 75 0.14 -0.75 -10.27
CA THR A 75 1.57 -1.06 -10.08
C THR A 75 2.23 -1.72 -11.29
N LEU A 76 1.52 -1.92 -12.40
CA LEU A 76 1.95 -2.71 -13.56
C LEU A 76 2.49 -4.09 -13.16
N ALA A 77 1.88 -4.70 -12.14
CA ALA A 77 2.28 -6.01 -11.66
C ALA A 77 1.66 -7.11 -12.52
N THR A 78 2.50 -8.02 -12.98
CA THR A 78 2.07 -9.21 -13.74
C THR A 78 1.59 -10.32 -12.82
N LYS A 79 2.12 -10.36 -11.59
CA LYS A 79 1.80 -11.38 -10.59
C LYS A 79 1.99 -10.82 -9.19
N ILE A 80 1.06 -11.15 -8.30
CA ILE A 80 1.15 -10.94 -6.87
C ILE A 80 1.06 -12.33 -6.23
N THR A 81 2.05 -12.71 -5.43
CA THR A 81 2.07 -13.99 -4.71
C THR A 81 2.22 -13.80 -3.22
N PHE A 82 1.38 -14.49 -2.46
CA PHE A 82 1.56 -14.61 -1.01
C PHE A 82 2.59 -15.71 -0.73
N GLU A 83 3.86 -15.32 -0.63
CA GLU A 83 4.97 -16.26 -0.39
C GLU A 83 6.11 -15.56 0.36
N GLU A 84 6.77 -16.32 1.24
CA GLU A 84 7.93 -15.82 1.96
C GLU A 84 9.13 -15.72 1.03
N ASN A 85 9.78 -14.55 1.01
CA ASN A 85 10.96 -14.31 0.20
C ASN A 85 12.08 -13.76 1.11
N LYS A 86 13.26 -14.38 1.03
CA LYS A 86 14.41 -14.03 1.88
C LYS A 86 14.94 -12.62 1.63
N ASP A 87 14.74 -12.12 0.41
CA ASP A 87 15.16 -10.78 0.01
C ASP A 87 14.04 -9.73 0.22
N ALA A 88 12.89 -10.13 0.80
CA ALA A 88 11.81 -9.20 1.10
C ALA A 88 12.20 -8.21 2.18
N LYS A 89 11.78 -6.96 1.98
CA LYS A 89 11.96 -5.88 2.95
C LYS A 89 10.79 -5.88 3.92
N GLU A 90 11.11 -5.74 5.20
CA GLU A 90 10.12 -5.51 6.25
C GLU A 90 9.52 -4.12 6.09
N GLU A 91 8.19 -4.06 6.02
CA GLU A 91 7.40 -2.86 5.83
C GLU A 91 6.18 -2.94 6.73
N VAL A 92 5.80 -1.80 7.31
CA VAL A 92 4.56 -1.70 8.08
C VAL A 92 3.46 -1.18 7.16
N LEU A 93 2.35 -1.93 7.07
CA LEU A 93 1.12 -1.55 6.35
C LEU A 93 0.02 -1.30 7.38
N ASN A 94 -0.33 -0.04 7.63
CA ASN A 94 -1.42 0.36 8.53
C ASN A 94 -1.31 -0.27 9.93
N GLY A 95 -0.07 -0.46 10.40
CA GLY A 95 0.23 -1.07 11.70
C GLY A 95 0.43 -2.59 11.69
N HIS A 96 0.30 -3.24 10.52
CA HIS A 96 0.57 -4.67 10.35
C HIS A 96 1.97 -4.91 9.81
N ASP A 97 2.71 -5.81 10.45
CA ASP A 97 4.03 -6.24 10.01
C ASP A 97 3.90 -7.02 8.71
N SER A 98 4.51 -6.51 7.65
CA SER A 98 4.45 -7.08 6.31
C SER A 98 5.85 -7.19 5.73
N LYS A 99 6.03 -8.11 4.80
CA LYS A 99 7.26 -8.19 4.00
C LYS A 99 6.90 -8.08 2.54
N ILE A 100 7.62 -7.22 1.81
CA ILE A 100 7.36 -6.96 0.40
C ILE A 100 8.66 -7.13 -0.37
N PHE A 101 8.59 -7.90 -1.45
CA PHE A 101 9.65 -8.02 -2.43
C PHE A 101 9.09 -7.74 -3.81
N VAL A 102 9.82 -6.91 -4.57
CA VAL A 102 9.45 -6.54 -5.93
C VAL A 102 10.63 -6.85 -6.83
N LYS A 103 10.38 -7.63 -7.88
CA LYS A 103 11.34 -7.89 -8.96
C LYS A 103 10.77 -7.50 -10.31
N LYS A 104 11.63 -7.06 -11.21
CA LYS A 104 11.27 -6.83 -12.61
C LYS A 104 10.92 -8.17 -13.28
N ALA A 105 9.84 -8.17 -14.06
CA ALA A 105 9.36 -9.34 -14.82
C ALA A 105 10.15 -9.53 -16.11
#